data_AF-A0A7J4SMN8-F1
#
_entry.id   AF-A0A7J4SMN8-F1
#
_cell.length_a   1.000
_cell.length_b   1.000
_cell.length_c   1.000
_cell.angle_alpha   90.00
_cell.angle_beta   90.00
_cell.angle_gamma   90.00
#
_symmetry.space_group_name_H-M   'P 1'
#
loop_
_entity.id
_entity.type
_entity.pdbx_description
1 polymer ?
#
loop_
_entity_poly.entity_id
_entity_poly.type
_entity_poly.pdbx_seq_one_letter_code
_entity_poly.pdbx_strand_id
1 'polypeptide(L)' 'EIESLGKQGDGIARAERGYVIIVPGSSVGEQVKIEIIDVKPNFSMASVVEDVLE' A
#
# COMPACT_ATOMS: atom_id res chain seq x y z
N GLU A 1 -5.19 5.10 -1.34
CA GLU A 1 -6.19 4.41 -0.50
C GLU A 1 -5.88 2.93 -0.49
N ILE A 2 -6.00 2.29 0.67
CA ILE A 2 -5.84 0.85 0.81
C ILE A 2 -7.16 0.16 0.46
N GLU A 3 -7.17 -0.64 -0.59
CA GLU A 3 -8.38 -1.27 -1.12
C GLU A 3 -8.70 -2.61 -0.45
N SER A 4 -7.68 -3.33 0.03
CA SER A 4 -7.84 -4.66 0.62
C SER A 4 -6.67 -5.03 1.52
N LEU A 5 -6.81 -6.13 2.27
CA LEU A 5 -5.74 -6.73 3.05
C LEU A 5 -5.25 -8.02 2.38
N GLY A 6 -3.94 -8.19 2.35
CA GLY A 6 -3.26 -9.43 2.00
C GLY A 6 -3.38 -10.48 3.10
N LYS A 7 -2.93 -11.70 2.80
CA LYS A 7 -3.04 -12.85 3.72
C LYS A 7 -2.33 -12.68 5.06
N GLN A 8 -1.28 -11.85 5.11
CA GLN A 8 -0.51 -11.59 6.33
C GLN A 8 -1.01 -10.33 7.07
N GLY A 9 -2.08 -9.69 6.58
CA GLY A 9 -2.58 -8.43 7.12
C GLY A 9 -1.92 -7.19 6.52
N ASP A 10 -1.16 -7.32 5.45
CA ASP A 10 -0.59 -6.18 4.72
C ASP A 10 -1.67 -5.44 3.95
N GLY A 11 -1.68 -4.11 3.99
CA GLY A 11 -2.54 -3.33 3.11
C GLY A 11 -2.11 -3.46 1.65
N ILE A 12 -3.10 -3.56 0.76
CA ILE A 12 -2.91 -3.64 -0.68
C ILE A 12 -3.56 -2.41 -1.32
N ALA A 13 -2.74 -1.63 -2.01
CA ALA A 13 -3.18 -0.56 -2.88
C ALA A 13 -2.93 -0.94 -4.35
N ARG A 14 -3.79 -0.49 -5.25
CA ARG A 14 -3.57 -0.61 -6.69
C ARG A 14 -3.35 0.76 -7.30
N ALA A 15 -2.27 0.89 -8.04
CA ALA A 15 -1.98 2.07 -8.85
C ALA A 15 -2.48 1.88 -10.29
N GLU A 16 -2.09 2.81 -11.17
CA GLU A 16 -2.45 2.78 -12.58
C GLU A 16 -2.19 1.40 -13.22
N ARG A 17 -3.11 0.98 -14.09
CA ARG A 17 -3.07 -0.31 -14.82
C ARG A 17 -3.13 -1.54 -13.90
N GLY A 18 -3.53 -1.38 -12.64
CA GLY A 18 -3.68 -2.48 -11.69
C GLY A 18 -2.35 -2.93 -11.07
N TYR A 19 -1.31 -2.10 -11.13
CA TYR A 19 -0.04 -2.37 -10.50
C TYR A 19 -0.19 -2.46 -8.98
N VAL A 20 0.27 -3.57 -8.39
CA VAL A 20 0.05 -3.88 -6.98
C VAL A 20 1.12 -3.24 -6.11
N ILE A 21 0.69 -2.52 -5.08
CA ILE A 21 1.56 -1.94 -4.05
C ILE A 21 1.18 -2.56 -2.72
N ILE A 22 2.18 -3.12 -2.03
CA ILE A 22 2.04 -3.74 -0.71
C ILE A 22 2.52 -2.75 0.33
N VAL A 23 1.66 -2.44 1.30
CA VAL A 23 1.85 -1.45 2.35
C VAL A 23 1.62 -2.11 3.72
N PRO A 24 2.66 -2.71 4.33
CA PRO A 24 2.55 -3.34 5.64
C PRO A 24 2.09 -2.33 6.70
N GLY A 25 1.26 -2.78 7.64
CA GLY A 25 0.79 -1.95 8.76
C GLY A 25 -0.33 -0.97 8.43
N SER A 26 -0.87 -0.99 7.20
CA SER A 26 -2.02 -0.18 6.80
C SER A 26 -3.32 -1.00 6.73
N SER A 27 -4.45 -0.33 6.90
CA SER A 27 -5.78 -0.94 7.00
C SER A 27 -6.68 -0.56 5.81
N VAL A 28 -7.69 -1.38 5.49
CA VAL A 28 -8.65 -1.05 4.41
C VAL A 28 -9.36 0.27 4.70
N GLY A 29 -9.50 1.11 3.65
CA GLY A 29 -10.13 2.42 3.75
C GLY A 29 -9.19 3.53 4.22
N GLU A 30 -7.95 3.20 4.59
CA GLU A 30 -6.97 4.18 5.02
C GLU A 30 -6.40 4.96 3.82
N GLN A 31 -6.28 6.27 3.99
CA GLN A 31 -5.57 7.14 3.06
C GLN A 31 -4.25 7.53 3.72
N VAL A 32 -3.18 6.93 3.20
CA VAL A 32 -1.81 7.14 3.66
C VAL A 32 -0.95 7.64 2.52
N LYS A 33 0.03 8.47 2.86
CA LYS A 33 1.15 8.77 2.00
C LYS A 33 2.22 7.71 2.21
N ILE A 34 2.70 7.15 1.12
CA ILE A 34 3.65 6.05 1.13
C ILE A 34 4.91 6.42 0.36
N GLU A 35 6.02 5.80 0.74
CA GLU A 35 7.28 5.83 0.00
C GLU A 35 7.62 4.43 -0.51
N ILE A 36 7.97 4.32 -1.79
CA ILE A 36 8.36 3.03 -2.40
C ILE A 36 9.76 2.66 -1.92
N ILE A 37 9.89 1.50 -1.28
CA ILE A 37 11.15 1.00 -0.75
C ILE A 37 11.82 -0.04 -1.65
N ASP A 38 11.02 -0.77 -2.44
CA ASP A 38 11.52 -1.81 -3.33
C ASP A 38 10.53 -2.05 -4.47
N VAL A 39 11.04 -2.19 -5.70
CA VAL A 39 10.25 -2.41 -6.91
C VAL A 39 10.56 -3.80 -7.44
N LYS A 40 9.53 -4.62 -7.60
CA LYS A 40 9.59 -5.93 -8.24
C LYS A 40 8.86 -5.91 -9.58
N PRO A 41 9.10 -6.90 -10.46
CA PRO A 41 8.46 -6.96 -11.78
C PRO A 41 6.92 -6.92 -11.73
N ASN A 42 6.31 -7.45 -10.66
CA ASN A 42 4.85 -7.60 -10.55
C ASN A 42 4.21 -6.75 -9.45
N PHE A 43 5.00 -6.19 -8.53
CA PHE A 43 4.50 -5.40 -7.40
C PHE A 43 5.61 -4.51 -6.82
N SER A 44 5.24 -3.51 -6.04
CA SER A 44 6.19 -2.74 -5.22
C SER A 44 5.87 -2.87 -3.74
N MET A 45 6.90 -2.81 -2.91
CA MET A 45 6.75 -2.62 -1.47
C MET A 45 6.88 -1.14 -1.15
N ALA A 46 6.05 -0.68 -0.21
CA ALA A 46 6.06 0.69 0.26
C ALA A 46 5.92 0.74 1.79
N SER A 47 6.41 1.81 2.39
CA SER A 47 6.23 2.11 3.81
C SER A 47 5.41 3.38 3.98
N VAL A 48 4.60 3.44 5.04
CA VAL A 48 3.82 4.62 5.37
C VAL A 48 4.75 5.71 5.92
N VAL A 49 4.66 6.91 5.34
CA VAL A 49 5.45 8.07 5.77
C VAL A 49 4.60 9.13 6.45
N GLU A 50 3.29 9.14 6.18
CA GLU A 50 2.35 10.12 6.74
C GLU A 50 0.93 9.56 6.66
N ASP A 51 0.22 9.54 7.79
CA ASP A 51 -1.21 9.22 7.83
C ASP A 51 -1.99 10.48 7.50
N VAL A 52 -2.91 10.42 6.53
CA VAL A 52 -3.69 11.61 6.10
C VAL A 52 -4.95 11.78 6.96
N LEU A 53 -4.99 11.22 8.17
CA LEU A 53 -6.10 11.38 9.11
C LEU A 53 -5.98 12.73 9.83
N GLU A 54 -6.65 13.76 9.28
CA GLU A 54 -7.15 14.92 10.04
C GLU A 54 -8.59 14.67 10.51
#